data_AF-A0A423U606-F1
#
_entry.id   AF-A0A423U606-F1
#
_cell.length_a   1.000
_cell.length_b   1.000
_cell.length_c   1.000
_cell.angle_alpha   90.00
_cell.angle_beta   90.00
_cell.angle_gamma   90.00
#
_symmetry.space_group_name_H-M   'P 1'
#
loop_
_entity.id
_entity.type
_entity.pdbx_description
1 polymer ?
#
loop_
_entity_poly.entity_id
_entity_poly.type
_entity_poly.pdbx_seq_one_letter_code
_entity_poly.pdbx_strand_id
1 'polypeptide(L)'
;MVTQVTSIFTKSPNPFRTWTLCGTPEYLAPEIIQSKGHNKAVDWWALGILIYEMLAGYPPFFDDNPFGIYEKILGGRVEWPRHLEATAKDLVKKLLTQDRTKRLGNMKNGAEDVKRHRFFKNTDWDEVYHKKLKPPIVPKVSYEGDTRNFDDYPENNWRSTQGVSDIELAIFSDF
;
A
#
# COMPACT_ATOMS: atom_id res chain seq x y z
N MET A 1 -10.20 6.72 4.29
CA MET A 1 -10.44 6.09 2.98
C MET A 1 -9.10 6.01 2.26
N VAL A 2 -8.58 4.80 2.02
CA VAL A 2 -7.24 4.57 1.45
C VAL A 2 -7.28 4.92 -0.03
N THR A 3 -7.24 6.22 -0.35
CA THR A 3 -7.32 6.69 -1.73
C THR A 3 -5.92 6.81 -2.31
N GLN A 4 -5.71 6.12 -3.43
CA GLN A 4 -4.55 6.14 -4.34
C GLN A 4 -3.41 5.15 -4.06
N VAL A 5 -3.74 3.86 -4.14
CA VAL A 5 -2.78 2.82 -4.57
C VAL A 5 -3.02 2.49 -6.05
N THR A 6 -2.84 3.45 -6.95
CA THR A 6 -2.80 3.15 -8.39
C THR A 6 -2.05 4.23 -9.16
N SER A 7 -0.76 3.99 -9.43
CA SER A 7 -0.08 4.30 -10.70
C SER A 7 1.41 3.94 -10.60
N ILE A 8 1.77 2.66 -10.75
CA ILE A 8 3.19 2.23 -10.78
C ILE A 8 3.63 1.83 -12.21
N PHE A 9 2.73 1.84 -13.19
CA PHE A 9 3.04 1.44 -14.58
C PHE A 9 3.15 2.63 -15.53
N THR A 10 4.22 3.42 -15.41
CA THR A 10 4.67 4.30 -16.48
C THR A 10 5.54 3.51 -17.47
N LYS A 11 5.27 3.66 -18.77
CA LYS A 11 5.97 3.02 -19.90
C LYS A 11 7.49 3.25 -19.78
N SER A 12 8.21 2.26 -19.25
CA SER A 12 9.68 2.21 -19.29
C SER A 12 10.13 1.17 -20.32
N PRO A 13 11.20 1.42 -21.08
CA PRO A 13 11.76 0.46 -22.05
C PRO A 13 12.33 -0.83 -21.42
N ASN A 14 12.23 -0.99 -20.10
CA ASN A 14 12.52 -2.24 -19.38
C ASN A 14 11.25 -2.69 -18.63
N PRO A 15 10.58 -3.80 -19.02
CA PRO A 15 9.26 -4.18 -18.49
C PRO A 15 9.26 -4.61 -17.01
N PHE A 16 10.43 -4.62 -16.36
CA PHE A 16 10.61 -5.12 -14.99
C PHE A 16 10.94 -4.04 -13.96
N ARG A 17 11.12 -2.78 -14.37
CA ARG A 17 11.41 -1.67 -13.44
C ARG A 17 10.72 -0.37 -13.85
N THR A 18 10.38 0.43 -12.84
CA THR A 18 9.88 1.79 -12.97
C THR A 18 10.68 2.74 -12.07
N TRP A 19 10.56 4.05 -12.31
CA TRP A 19 11.36 5.12 -11.69
C TRP A 19 10.49 6.27 -11.16
N THR A 20 9.17 6.21 -11.32
CA THR A 20 8.26 7.28 -10.87
C THR A 20 8.20 7.33 -9.34
N LEU A 21 8.39 8.53 -8.78
CA LEU A 21 8.15 8.81 -7.36
C LEU A 21 6.65 9.12 -7.18
N CYS A 22 5.89 8.17 -6.64
CA CYS A 22 4.46 8.32 -6.37
C CYS A 22 4.06 7.46 -5.16
N GLY A 23 3.02 7.88 -4.44
CA GLY A 23 2.50 7.21 -3.26
C GLY A 23 2.35 8.13 -2.05
N THR A 24 1.76 7.60 -0.99
CA THR A 24 1.62 8.26 0.31
C THR A 24 2.95 8.15 1.07
N PRO A 25 3.52 9.25 1.61
CA PRO A 25 4.87 9.26 2.20
C PRO A 25 5.19 8.12 3.16
N GLU A 26 4.23 7.76 4.01
CA GLU A 26 4.30 6.72 5.04
C GLU A 26 4.46 5.30 4.47
N TYR A 27 4.08 5.09 3.21
CA TYR A 27 4.04 3.79 2.55
C TYR A 27 5.20 3.57 1.57
N LEU A 28 6.03 4.59 1.32
CA LEU A 28 7.12 4.51 0.35
C LEU A 28 8.21 3.53 0.80
N ALA A 29 8.67 2.71 -0.13
CA ALA A 29 9.81 1.82 0.09
C ALA A 29 11.15 2.60 0.03
N PRO A 30 12.19 2.17 0.76
CA PRO A 30 13.48 2.86 0.79
C PRO A 30 14.11 3.06 -0.59
N GLU A 31 13.96 2.11 -1.50
CA GLU A 31 14.47 2.20 -2.87
C GLU A 31 13.75 3.26 -3.72
N ILE A 32 12.48 3.55 -3.45
CA ILE A 32 11.73 4.61 -4.13
C ILE A 32 12.25 5.98 -3.67
N ILE A 33 12.44 6.16 -2.36
CA ILE A 33 12.98 7.40 -1.77
C ILE A 33 14.39 7.70 -2.30
N GLN A 34 15.20 6.66 -2.52
CA GLN A 34 16.56 6.78 -3.06
C GLN A 34 16.58 6.90 -4.60
N SER A 35 15.43 7.07 -5.26
CA SER A 35 15.31 7.14 -6.73
C SER A 35 15.95 5.97 -7.47
N LYS A 36 15.97 4.78 -6.85
CA LYS A 36 16.46 3.55 -7.47
C LYS A 36 15.33 2.93 -8.28
N GLY A 37 15.64 2.40 -9.47
CA GLY A 37 14.66 1.67 -10.27
C GLY A 37 14.05 0.53 -9.46
N HIS A 38 12.73 0.54 -9.28
CA HIS A 38 11.99 -0.32 -8.37
C HIS A 38 11.13 -1.34 -9.12
N ASN A 39 10.71 -2.40 -8.43
CA ASN A 39 9.92 -3.51 -8.95
C ASN A 39 8.82 -3.88 -7.94
N LYS A 40 8.13 -5.02 -8.15
CA LYS A 40 7.10 -5.56 -7.24
C LYS A 40 7.49 -5.72 -5.75
N ALA A 41 8.78 -5.56 -5.39
CA ALA A 41 9.22 -5.61 -4.00
C ALA A 41 8.67 -4.45 -3.15
N VAL A 42 8.30 -3.33 -3.78
CA VAL A 42 7.74 -2.17 -3.09
C VAL A 42 6.33 -2.44 -2.56
N ASP A 43 5.56 -3.27 -3.25
CA ASP A 43 4.22 -3.68 -2.80
C ASP A 43 4.31 -4.54 -1.52
N TRP A 44 5.34 -5.39 -1.42
CA TRP A 44 5.59 -6.17 -0.20
C TRP A 44 6.02 -5.29 0.98
N TRP A 45 6.75 -4.21 0.72
CA TRP A 45 7.04 -3.20 1.74
C TRP A 45 5.76 -2.52 2.23
N ALA A 46 4.94 -2.03 1.29
CA ALA A 46 3.66 -1.39 1.60
C ALA A 46 2.71 -2.34 2.37
N LEU A 47 2.70 -3.63 2.04
CA LEU A 47 1.97 -4.65 2.81
C LEU A 47 2.48 -4.72 4.27
N GLY A 48 3.79 -4.64 4.48
CA GLY A 48 4.38 -4.59 5.82
C GLY A 48 3.91 -3.37 6.62
N ILE A 49 3.87 -2.19 5.98
CA ILE A 49 3.34 -0.95 6.57
C ILE A 49 1.87 -1.12 6.95
N LEU A 50 1.05 -1.62 6.02
CA LEU A 50 -0.39 -1.84 6.21
C LEU A 50 -0.69 -2.83 7.34
N ILE A 51 0.02 -3.96 7.40
CA ILE A 51 -0.15 -4.94 8.48
C ILE A 51 0.22 -4.33 9.82
N TYR A 52 1.31 -3.56 9.89
CA TYR A 52 1.68 -2.86 11.12
C TYR A 52 0.56 -1.90 11.54
N GLU A 53 0.07 -1.06 10.62
CA GLU A 53 -0.95 -0.05 10.91
C GLU A 53 -2.27 -0.68 11.37
N MET A 54 -2.72 -1.76 10.73
CA MET A 54 -3.93 -2.48 11.17
C MET A 54 -3.81 -3.06 12.59
N LEU A 55 -2.60 -3.41 13.04
CA LEU A 55 -2.36 -4.03 14.35
C LEU A 55 -2.02 -3.00 15.46
N ALA A 56 -1.35 -1.91 15.09
CA ALA A 56 -0.90 -0.86 16.01
C ALA A 56 -1.87 0.32 16.09
N GLY A 57 -2.64 0.57 15.03
CA GLY A 57 -3.52 1.73 14.88
C GLY A 57 -2.83 2.99 14.32
N TYR A 58 -1.54 2.89 13.95
CA TYR A 58 -0.74 3.98 13.37
C TYR A 58 0.40 3.39 12.52
N PRO A 59 0.92 4.12 11.51
CA PRO A 59 2.01 3.62 10.66
C PRO A 59 3.34 3.51 11.44
N PRO A 60 4.25 2.59 11.05
CA PRO A 60 5.52 2.39 11.75
C PRO A 60 6.52 3.54 11.56
N PHE A 61 6.36 4.32 10.49
CA PHE A 61 7.14 5.52 10.20
C PHE A 61 6.17 6.69 10.05
N PHE A 62 6.22 7.62 11.00
CA PHE A 62 5.37 8.80 11.02
C PHE A 62 6.19 10.00 11.50
N ASP A 63 5.92 11.17 10.93
CA ASP A 63 6.51 12.45 11.29
C ASP A 63 5.61 13.58 10.79
N ASP A 64 5.74 14.78 11.34
CA ASP A 64 4.98 15.96 10.89
C ASP A 64 5.44 16.44 9.51
N ASN A 65 6.70 16.15 9.15
CA ASN A 65 7.29 16.54 7.88
C ASN A 65 7.61 15.29 7.02
N PRO A 66 7.23 15.26 5.73
CA PRO A 66 7.58 14.15 4.83
C PRO A 66 9.07 13.79 4.81
N PHE A 67 9.98 14.76 4.96
CA PHE A 67 11.41 14.45 5.04
C PHE A 67 11.78 13.65 6.30
N GLY A 68 11.14 13.94 7.45
CA GLY A 68 11.34 13.16 8.68
C GLY A 68 10.84 11.72 8.55
N ILE A 69 9.73 11.53 7.82
CA ILE A 69 9.23 10.20 7.44
C ILE A 69 10.29 9.46 6.61
N TYR A 70 10.88 10.14 5.60
CA TYR A 70 11.89 9.54 4.75
C TYR A 70 13.15 9.14 5.52
N GLU A 71 13.64 9.99 6.42
CA GLU A 71 14.78 9.68 7.29
C GLU A 71 14.50 8.45 8.16
N LYS A 72 13.30 8.34 8.73
CA LYS A 72 12.86 7.18 9.52
C LYS A 72 12.79 5.91 8.68
N ILE A 73 12.22 5.99 7.47
CA ILE A 73 12.16 4.86 6.54
C ILE A 73 13.57 4.41 6.17
N LEU A 74 14.47 5.33 5.82
CA LEU A 74 15.86 5.01 5.47
C LEU A 74 16.66 4.47 6.67
N GLY A 75 16.34 4.94 7.88
CA GLY A 75 16.91 4.44 9.13
C GLY A 75 16.44 3.03 9.49
N GLY A 76 15.26 2.61 9.01
CA GLY A 76 14.74 1.25 9.16
C GLY A 76 14.45 0.80 10.60
N ARG A 77 14.34 1.76 11.54
CA ARG A 77 14.05 1.48 12.95
C ARG A 77 12.54 1.51 13.18
N VAL A 78 11.96 0.35 13.45
CA VAL A 78 10.54 0.20 13.77
C VAL A 78 10.38 0.05 15.28
N GLU A 79 9.56 0.90 15.88
CA GLU A 79 9.12 0.74 17.27
C GLU A 79 7.97 -0.26 17.34
N TRP A 80 7.89 -1.03 18.42
CA TRP A 80 6.92 -2.12 18.52
C TRP A 80 6.05 -1.97 19.76
N PRO A 81 4.72 -1.82 19.60
CA PRO A 81 3.82 -1.85 20.74
C PRO A 81 3.93 -3.17 21.51
N ARG A 82 3.68 -3.10 22.82
CA ARG A 82 3.82 -4.25 23.72
C ARG A 82 2.80 -5.35 23.42
N HIS A 83 1.60 -4.99 22.95
CA HIS A 83 0.51 -5.93 22.66
C HIS A 83 0.68 -6.72 21.36
N LEU A 84 1.58 -6.32 20.46
CA LEU A 84 1.79 -7.06 19.21
C LEU A 84 2.44 -8.42 19.49
N GLU A 85 1.86 -9.47 18.91
CA GLU A 85 2.38 -10.83 18.98
C GLU A 85 3.75 -10.96 18.29
N ALA A 86 4.59 -11.87 18.79
CA ALA A 86 5.92 -12.12 18.24
C ALA A 86 5.89 -12.57 16.76
N THR A 87 4.89 -13.36 16.37
CA THR A 87 4.67 -13.82 14.99
C THR A 87 4.35 -12.67 14.03
N ALA A 88 3.56 -11.69 14.47
CA ALA A 88 3.25 -10.49 13.71
C ALA A 88 4.49 -9.60 13.55
N LYS A 89 5.23 -9.38 14.65
CA LYS A 89 6.49 -8.62 14.64
C LYS A 89 7.49 -9.24 13.66
N ASP A 90 7.62 -10.56 13.67
CA ASP A 90 8.52 -11.30 12.77
C ASP A 90 8.11 -11.15 11.28
N LEU A 91 6.81 -11.26 10.97
CA LEU A 91 6.31 -11.05 9.60
C LEU A 91 6.64 -9.64 9.10
N VAL A 92 6.24 -8.63 9.87
CA VAL A 92 6.42 -7.22 9.50
C VAL A 92 7.91 -6.89 9.36
N LYS A 93 8.79 -7.38 10.24
CA LYS A 93 10.26 -7.19 10.08
C LYS A 93 10.79 -7.74 8.75
N LYS A 94 10.32 -8.92 8.33
CA LYS A 94 10.75 -9.55 7.07
C LYS A 94 10.18 -8.84 5.83
N LEU A 95 9.00 -8.22 5.93
CA LEU A 95 8.43 -7.37 4.88
C LEU A 95 9.10 -5.98 4.83
N LEU A 96 9.42 -5.39 5.99
CA LEU A 96 10.11 -4.11 6.13
C LEU A 96 11.64 -4.24 6.10
N THR A 97 12.14 -5.22 5.36
CA THR A 97 13.58 -5.38 5.13
C THR A 97 14.05 -4.37 4.08
N GLN A 98 15.05 -3.56 4.46
CA GLN A 98 15.65 -2.51 3.62
C GLN A 98 16.19 -3.07 2.31
N ASP A 99 16.97 -4.16 2.39
CA ASP A 99 17.48 -4.86 1.22
C ASP A 99 16.35 -5.63 0.54
N ARG A 100 15.82 -5.06 -0.55
CA ARG A 100 14.74 -5.67 -1.34
C ARG A 100 15.05 -7.09 -1.84
N THR A 101 16.32 -7.49 -1.96
CA THR A 101 16.69 -8.85 -2.40
C THR A 101 16.47 -9.90 -1.30
N LYS A 102 16.42 -9.46 -0.04
CA LYS A 102 16.17 -10.27 1.15
C LYS A 102 14.75 -10.08 1.70
N ARG A 103 13.97 -9.19 1.08
CA ARG A 103 12.60 -8.87 1.50
C ARG A 103 11.66 -10.03 1.20
N LEU A 104 10.86 -10.39 2.20
CA LEU A 104 9.83 -11.42 2.06
C LEU A 104 8.88 -11.06 0.91
N GLY A 105 8.51 -12.05 0.08
CA GLY A 105 7.73 -11.82 -1.13
C GLY A 105 8.55 -11.57 -2.39
N ASN A 106 9.83 -11.19 -2.25
CA ASN A 106 10.74 -10.93 -3.38
C ASN A 106 11.94 -11.89 -3.44
N MET A 107 11.95 -12.93 -2.60
CA MET A 107 12.90 -14.04 -2.63
C MET A 107 12.49 -15.12 -3.64
N LYS A 108 13.23 -16.24 -3.69
CA LYS A 108 13.05 -17.32 -4.68
C LYS A 108 11.62 -17.86 -4.76
N ASN A 109 10.93 -18.03 -3.62
CA ASN A 109 9.56 -18.57 -3.60
C ASN A 109 8.49 -17.47 -3.70
N GLY A 110 8.88 -16.20 -3.78
CA GLY A 110 7.98 -15.06 -3.95
C GLY A 110 6.89 -14.99 -2.87
N ALA A 111 5.63 -14.90 -3.31
CA ALA A 111 4.46 -14.80 -2.43
C ALA A 111 4.27 -16.02 -1.51
N GLU A 112 4.78 -17.19 -1.88
CA GLU A 112 4.61 -18.41 -1.08
C GLU A 112 5.36 -18.32 0.26
N ASP A 113 6.49 -17.60 0.32
CA ASP A 113 7.20 -17.36 1.59
C ASP A 113 6.35 -16.52 2.56
N VAL A 114 5.51 -15.62 2.03
CA VAL A 114 4.56 -14.82 2.83
C VAL A 114 3.42 -15.71 3.31
N LYS A 115 2.78 -16.45 2.41
CA LYS A 115 1.65 -17.33 2.74
C LYS A 115 1.98 -18.41 3.77
N ARG A 116 3.20 -18.95 3.73
CA ARG A 116 3.69 -19.98 4.66
C ARG A 116 4.18 -19.42 6.00
N HIS A 117 4.21 -18.10 6.16
CA HIS A 117 4.68 -17.48 7.40
C HIS A 117 3.80 -17.89 8.59
N ARG A 118 4.40 -18.08 9.77
CA ARG A 118 3.69 -18.53 10.99
C ARG A 118 2.53 -17.63 11.41
N PHE A 119 2.56 -16.36 11.01
CA PHE A 119 1.44 -15.41 11.19
C PHE A 119 0.17 -15.89 10.48
N PHE A 120 0.29 -16.48 9.29
CA PHE A 120 -0.81 -17.01 8.48
C PHE A 120 -1.03 -18.52 8.65
N LYS A 121 -0.51 -19.12 9.72
CA LYS A 121 -0.58 -20.59 9.95
C LYS A 121 -2.01 -21.16 9.95
N ASN A 122 -2.99 -20.33 10.34
CA ASN A 122 -4.40 -20.71 10.46
C ASN A 122 -5.24 -20.13 9.32
N THR A 123 -4.60 -19.64 8.25
CA THR A 123 -5.27 -19.04 7.11
C THR A 123 -5.35 -20.06 5.98
N ASP A 124 -6.57 -20.49 5.66
CA ASP A 124 -6.83 -21.25 4.44
C ASP A 124 -6.94 -20.26 3.26
N TRP A 125 -5.92 -20.23 2.41
CA TRP A 125 -5.85 -19.32 1.29
C TRP A 125 -6.85 -19.65 0.16
N ASP A 126 -7.29 -20.90 0.04
CA ASP A 126 -8.32 -21.29 -0.92
C ASP A 126 -9.70 -20.81 -0.45
N GLU A 127 -9.97 -20.87 0.85
CA GLU A 127 -11.19 -20.29 1.42
C GLU A 127 -11.23 -18.76 1.32
N VAL A 128 -10.08 -18.09 1.51
CA VAL A 128 -9.94 -16.65 1.26
C VAL A 128 -10.30 -16.32 -0.19
N TYR A 129 -9.68 -17.04 -1.14
CA TYR A 129 -9.89 -16.80 -2.57
C TYR A 129 -11.35 -16.99 -2.99
N HIS A 130 -12.00 -18.04 -2.47
CA HIS A 130 -13.42 -18.33 -2.72
C HIS A 130 -14.39 -17.57 -1.82
N LYS A 131 -13.91 -16.60 -1.01
CA LYS A 131 -14.72 -15.76 -0.12
C LYS A 131 -15.58 -16.56 0.87
N LYS A 132 -15.07 -17.70 1.35
CA LYS A 132 -15.76 -18.60 2.29
C LYS A 132 -15.56 -18.23 3.75
N LEU A 133 -14.48 -17.51 4.07
CA LEU A 133 -14.21 -17.06 5.42
C LEU A 133 -15.24 -16.00 5.86
N LYS A 134 -15.71 -16.11 7.10
CA LYS A 134 -16.55 -15.08 7.71
C LYS A 134 -15.68 -13.84 8.03
N PRO A 135 -16.00 -12.66 7.50
CA PRO A 135 -15.25 -11.45 7.82
C PRO A 135 -15.47 -11.04 9.29
N PRO A 136 -14.45 -10.50 9.97
CA PRO A 136 -14.57 -10.05 11.36
C PRO A 136 -15.48 -8.84 11.51
N ILE A 137 -15.59 -8.02 10.46
CA ILE A 137 -16.44 -6.83 10.41
C ILE A 137 -17.32 -6.92 9.17
N VAL A 138 -18.64 -6.82 9.38
CA VAL A 138 -19.62 -6.69 8.29
C VAL A 138 -20.17 -5.26 8.34
N PRO A 139 -19.85 -4.40 7.36
CA PRO A 139 -20.37 -3.04 7.31
C PRO A 139 -21.90 -3.03 7.31
N LYS A 140 -22.50 -2.10 8.05
CA LYS A 140 -23.96 -1.93 8.06
C LYS A 140 -24.37 -1.15 6.82
N VAL A 141 -25.28 -1.72 6.05
CA VAL A 141 -25.88 -1.13 4.84
C VAL A 141 -27.37 -1.44 4.89
N SER A 142 -28.23 -0.45 4.63
CA SER A 142 -29.69 -0.63 4.69
C SER A 142 -30.38 -0.65 3.33
N TYR A 143 -29.77 -0.05 2.30
CA TYR A 143 -30.35 0.00 0.95
C TYR A 143 -29.25 0.22 -0.11
N GLU A 144 -29.61 0.02 -1.38
CA GLU A 144 -28.74 0.30 -2.52
C GLU A 144 -28.49 1.81 -2.65
N GLY A 145 -27.25 2.25 -2.47
CA GLY A 145 -26.88 3.68 -2.45
C GLY A 145 -26.74 4.31 -1.05
N ASP A 146 -26.74 3.51 0.01
CA ASP A 146 -26.48 3.97 1.37
C ASP A 146 -25.02 4.41 1.57
N THR A 147 -24.81 5.70 1.80
CA THR A 147 -23.49 6.33 1.93
C THR A 147 -22.98 6.44 3.36
N ARG A 148 -23.66 5.86 4.37
CA ARG A 148 -23.33 6.07 5.80
C ARG A 148 -21.92 5.70 6.26
N ASN A 149 -21.22 4.86 5.49
CA ASN A 149 -19.86 4.43 5.81
C ASN A 149 -18.79 5.32 5.14
N PHE A 150 -19.22 6.43 4.53
CA PHE A 150 -18.40 7.45 3.88
C PHE A 150 -18.55 8.77 4.63
N ASP A 151 -17.53 9.62 4.56
CA ASP A 151 -17.58 10.97 5.11
C ASP A 151 -18.37 11.90 4.18
N ASP A 152 -19.02 12.92 4.76
CA ASP A 152 -19.69 13.96 4.00
C ASP A 152 -18.67 14.99 3.48
N TYR A 153 -18.74 15.28 2.18
CA TYR A 153 -17.91 16.29 1.53
C TYR A 153 -18.79 17.40 0.92
N PRO A 154 -18.28 18.64 0.81
CA PRO A 154 -19.02 19.70 0.11
C PRO A 154 -19.32 19.31 -1.34
N GLU A 155 -20.59 19.39 -1.71
CA GLU A 155 -21.03 19.18 -3.09
C GLU A 155 -20.57 20.36 -3.96
N ASN A 156 -19.53 20.14 -4.76
CA ASN A 156 -19.12 21.11 -5.77
C ASN A 156 -20.07 21.00 -6.97
N ASN A 157 -20.55 22.13 -7.47
CA ASN A 157 -21.38 22.15 -8.65
C ASN A 157 -20.55 21.81 -9.89
N TRP A 158 -20.43 20.52 -10.24
CA TRP A 158 -19.65 20.05 -11.40
C TRP A 158 -20.07 20.73 -12.72
N ARG A 159 -21.28 21.29 -12.80
CA ARG A 159 -21.74 22.08 -13.96
C ARG A 159 -21.06 23.44 -14.10
N SER A 160 -20.41 23.91 -13.04
CA SER A 160 -19.56 25.11 -13.06
C SER A 160 -18.11 24.80 -13.47
N THR A 161 -17.76 23.51 -13.54
CA THR A 161 -16.49 23.08 -14.14
C THR A 161 -16.57 23.37 -15.63
N GLN A 162 -15.75 24.31 -16.09
CA GLN A 162 -15.63 24.64 -17.49
C GLN A 162 -15.20 23.38 -18.24
N GLY A 163 -15.94 23.02 -19.30
CA GLY A 163 -15.57 21.88 -20.15
C GLY A 163 -14.15 22.07 -20.68
N VAL A 164 -13.42 20.96 -20.81
CA VAL A 164 -12.08 20.95 -21.41
C VAL A 164 -12.18 21.60 -22.80
N SER A 165 -11.35 22.60 -23.06
CA SER A 165 -11.39 23.33 -24.33
C SER A 165 -11.00 22.42 -25.49
N ASP A 166 -11.43 22.75 -26.72
CA ASP A 166 -11.07 21.99 -27.92
C ASP A 166 -9.54 21.90 -28.11
N ILE A 167 -8.80 22.91 -27.64
CA ILE A 167 -7.33 22.95 -27.66
C ILE A 167 -6.75 21.91 -26.70
N GLU A 168 -7.32 21.78 -25.51
CA GLU A 168 -6.88 20.78 -24.52
C GLU A 168 -7.29 19.36 -24.93
N LEU A 169 -8.46 19.20 -25.59
CA LEU A 169 -8.87 17.92 -26.16
C LEU A 169 -7.95 17.47 -27.30
N ALA A 170 -7.44 18.41 -28.11
CA ALA A 170 -6.51 18.11 -29.19
C ALA A 170 -5.17 17.53 -28.71
N ILE A 171 -4.76 17.81 -27.45
CA ILE A 171 -3.54 17.25 -26.83
C ILE A 171 -3.64 15.73 -26.64
N PHE A 172 -4.85 15.17 -26.62
CA PHE A 172 -5.10 13.74 -26.46
C PHE A 172 -5.53 13.06 -27.77
N SER A 173 -5.43 13.75 -28.91
CA SER A 173 -5.90 13.22 -30.20
C SER A 173 -5.03 12.09 -30.76
N ASP A 174 -3.84 11.91 -30.22
CA ASP A 174 -2.81 10.92 -30.61
C ASP A 174 -2.54 9.84 -29.53
N PHE A 175 -3.33 9.80 -28.46
CA PHE A 175 -3.33 8.74 -27.46
C PHE A 175 -4.29 7.59 -27.82
#